data_AF-A0A521D2S1-F1
#
_entry.id   AF-A0A521D2S1-F1
#
_cell.length_a   1.000
_cell.length_b   1.000
_cell.length_c   1.000
_cell.angle_alpha   90.00
_cell.angle_beta   90.00
_cell.angle_gamma   90.00
#
_symmetry.space_group_name_H-M   'P 1'
#
loop_
_entity.id
_entity.type
_entity.pdbx_description
1 polymer ?
#
loop_
_entity_poly.entity_id
_entity_poly.type
_entity_poly.pdbx_seq_one_letter_code
_entity_poly.pdbx_strand_id
1 'polypeptide(L)'
;MIVFVIALFPSLIVTGLCNSEFKAMSSKGLAAAKPINFSYSKKEMEDVDAFIAEIKKCRKDYYLKEYYRVDNLIPIQTQIARIHWLYENKFISESDAQFIIDELETQRIIKGL
;
A
#
# COMPACT_ATOMS: atom_id res chain seq x y z
N MET A 1 25.54 31.28 -43.13
CA MET A 1 25.40 30.56 -41.84
C MET A 1 24.48 31.26 -40.83
N ILE A 2 24.38 32.60 -40.82
CA ILE A 2 23.51 33.36 -39.89
C ILE A 2 22.01 33.09 -40.12
N VAL A 3 21.57 32.95 -41.38
CA VAL A 3 20.16 32.73 -41.75
C VAL A 3 19.59 31.42 -41.16
N PHE A 4 20.41 30.37 -41.08
CA PHE A 4 20.02 29.09 -40.49
C PHE A 4 19.83 29.18 -38.97
N VAL A 5 20.64 30.00 -38.28
CA VAL A 5 20.51 30.21 -36.82
C VAL A 5 19.21 30.94 -36.50
N ILE A 6 18.85 31.95 -37.31
CA ILE A 6 17.60 32.70 -37.14
C ILE A 6 16.39 31.82 -37.45
N ALA A 7 16.47 30.93 -38.46
CA ALA A 7 15.38 30.01 -38.81
C ALA A 7 15.16 28.91 -37.75
N LEU A 8 16.21 28.49 -37.03
CA LEU A 8 16.12 27.44 -36.00
C LEU A 8 15.73 27.98 -34.62
N PHE A 9 15.95 29.27 -34.34
CA PHE A 9 15.65 29.89 -33.06
C PHE A 9 14.19 29.74 -32.61
N PRO A 10 13.17 29.95 -33.48
CA PRO A 10 11.77 29.73 -33.12
C PRO A 10 11.48 28.27 -32.77
N SER A 11 12.09 27.32 -33.48
CA SER A 11 11.91 25.89 -33.21
C SER A 11 12.50 25.48 -31.86
N LEU A 12 13.63 26.06 -31.45
CA LEU A 12 14.24 25.84 -30.15
C LEU A 12 13.40 26.44 -29.00
N ILE A 13 12.82 27.63 -29.21
CA ILE A 13 11.92 28.26 -28.24
C ILE A 13 10.64 27.42 -28.06
N VAL A 14 10.02 26.98 -29.14
CA VAL A 14 8.82 26.11 -29.09
C VAL A 14 9.14 24.77 -28.44
N THR A 15 10.28 24.15 -28.78
CA THR A 15 10.68 22.87 -28.18
C THR A 15 10.99 23.03 -26.69
N GLY A 16 11.64 24.13 -26.28
CA GLY A 16 11.93 24.44 -24.88
C GLY A 16 10.65 24.71 -24.05
N LEU A 17 9.70 25.46 -24.61
CA LEU A 17 8.39 25.72 -23.99
C LEU A 17 7.56 24.45 -23.88
N CYS A 18 7.42 23.66 -24.96
CA CYS A 18 6.67 22.40 -24.93
C CYS A 18 7.30 21.33 -24.03
N ASN A 19 8.63 21.26 -23.93
CA ASN A 19 9.29 20.35 -22.97
C ASN A 19 9.03 20.75 -21.51
N SER A 20 8.86 22.04 -21.22
CA SER A 20 8.55 22.49 -19.86
C SER A 20 7.11 22.19 -19.44
N GLU A 21 6.18 22.11 -20.41
CA GLU A 21 4.77 21.79 -20.20
C GLU A 21 4.52 20.27 -20.10
N PHE A 22 5.38 19.45 -20.71
CA PHE A 22 5.55 18.05 -20.34
C PHE A 22 6.32 17.95 -19.02
N LYS A 23 5.73 18.45 -17.93
CA LYS A 23 6.15 18.10 -16.57
C LYS A 23 6.25 16.59 -16.50
N ALA A 24 7.46 16.07 -16.26
CA ALA A 24 7.70 14.65 -16.07
C ALA A 24 6.66 14.09 -15.08
N MET A 25 5.64 13.40 -15.60
CA MET A 25 4.67 12.72 -14.77
C MET A 25 5.41 11.62 -14.04
N SER A 26 5.38 11.70 -12.72
CA SER A 26 5.94 10.67 -11.87
C SER A 26 4.89 9.58 -11.65
N SER A 27 5.33 8.36 -11.39
CA SER A 27 4.43 7.24 -11.11
C SER A 27 4.81 6.54 -9.80
N LYS A 28 3.82 6.24 -8.97
CA LYS A 28 3.97 5.37 -7.80
C LYS A 28 3.11 4.13 -7.97
N GLY A 29 3.66 2.97 -7.62
CA GLY A 29 2.97 1.69 -7.69
C GLY A 29 2.61 1.17 -6.30
N LEU A 30 1.43 0.57 -6.18
CA LEU A 30 1.04 -0.25 -5.03
C LEU A 30 1.07 -1.73 -5.43
N ALA A 31 1.91 -2.50 -4.74
CA ALA A 31 2.02 -3.94 -4.96
C ALA A 31 0.74 -4.66 -4.51
N ALA A 32 0.09 -5.35 -5.46
CA ALA A 32 -1.09 -6.16 -5.27
C ALA A 32 -1.18 -7.20 -6.40
N ALA A 33 -2.09 -8.19 -6.28
CA ALA A 33 -2.32 -9.19 -7.34
C ALA A 33 -2.63 -8.54 -8.70
N LYS A 34 -3.28 -7.38 -8.68
CA LYS A 34 -3.34 -6.43 -9.81
C LYS A 34 -2.67 -5.13 -9.37
N PRO A 35 -1.48 -4.79 -9.88
CA PRO A 35 -0.79 -3.57 -9.49
C PRO A 35 -1.62 -2.33 -9.79
N ILE A 36 -1.63 -1.37 -8.85
CA ILE A 36 -2.29 -0.07 -9.03
C ILE A 36 -1.20 0.98 -9.20
N ASN A 37 -1.27 1.74 -10.29
CA ASN A 37 -0.32 2.79 -10.61
C ASN A 37 -0.98 4.17 -10.52
N PHE A 38 -0.36 5.08 -9.78
CA PHE A 38 -0.77 6.47 -9.62
C PHE A 38 0.16 7.34 -10.45
N SER A 39 -0.37 8.01 -11.46
CA SER A 39 0.38 9.02 -12.24
C SER A 39 0.08 10.39 -11.68
N TYR A 40 1.11 11.20 -11.41
CA TYR A 40 0.96 12.48 -10.75
C TYR A 40 2.02 13.49 -11.18
N SER A 41 1.67 14.77 -11.06
CA SER A 41 2.62 15.86 -11.22
C SER A 41 3.37 16.12 -9.90
N LYS A 42 4.55 16.74 -9.96
CA LYS A 42 5.35 17.05 -8.76
C LYS A 42 4.58 17.80 -7.65
N LYS A 43 3.56 18.60 -8.01
CA LYS A 43 2.74 19.35 -7.05
C LYS A 43 1.79 18.46 -6.25
N GLU A 44 1.38 17.32 -6.79
CA GLU A 44 0.40 16.39 -6.20
C GLU A 44 1.09 15.24 -5.46
N MET A 45 2.42 15.27 -5.34
CA MET A 45 3.20 14.17 -4.75
C MET A 45 2.78 13.86 -3.31
N GLU A 46 2.59 14.90 -2.50
CA GLU A 46 2.20 14.76 -1.09
C GLU A 46 0.77 14.21 -0.97
N ASP A 47 -0.16 14.67 -1.82
CA ASP A 47 -1.54 14.19 -1.84
C ASP A 47 -1.61 12.71 -2.24
N VAL A 48 -0.83 12.32 -3.24
CA VAL A 48 -0.73 10.91 -3.68
C VAL A 48 -0.12 10.04 -2.57
N ASP A 49 0.88 10.56 -1.85
CA ASP A 49 1.48 9.85 -0.72
C ASP A 49 0.50 9.66 0.44
N ALA A 50 -0.24 10.72 0.79
CA ALA A 50 -1.30 10.64 1.79
C ALA A 50 -2.40 9.65 1.38
N PHE A 51 -2.80 9.66 0.10
CA PHE A 51 -3.80 8.75 -0.43
C PHE A 51 -3.35 7.29 -0.38
N ILE A 52 -2.11 7.00 -0.80
CA ILE A 52 -1.52 5.65 -0.72
C ILE A 52 -1.41 5.19 0.74
N ALA A 53 -1.05 6.09 1.66
CA ALA A 53 -0.99 5.78 3.08
C ALA A 53 -2.39 5.42 3.62
N GLU A 54 -3.42 6.16 3.25
CA GLU A 54 -4.79 5.88 3.68
C GLU A 54 -5.30 4.54 3.11
N ILE A 55 -5.01 4.22 1.85
CA ILE A 55 -5.33 2.90 1.27
C ILE A 55 -4.69 1.77 2.10
N LYS A 56 -3.40 1.91 2.44
CA LYS A 56 -2.69 0.90 3.24
C LYS A 56 -3.29 0.77 4.65
N LYS A 57 -3.68 1.88 5.25
CA LYS A 57 -4.34 1.92 6.55
C LYS A 57 -5.72 1.26 6.50
N CYS A 58 -6.60 1.66 5.58
CA CYS A 58 -7.92 1.03 5.42
C CYS A 58 -7.81 -0.48 5.18
N ARG A 59 -6.83 -0.91 4.37
CA ARG A 59 -6.56 -2.34 4.14
C ARG A 59 -6.18 -3.06 5.44
N LYS A 60 -5.27 -2.47 6.22
CA LYS A 60 -4.86 -3.01 7.52
C LYS A 60 -6.06 -3.10 8.46
N ASP A 61 -6.83 -2.02 8.60
CA ASP A 61 -7.96 -1.93 9.51
C ASP A 61 -9.06 -2.95 9.17
N TYR A 62 -9.31 -3.16 7.87
CA TYR A 62 -10.22 -4.20 7.39
C TYR A 62 -9.79 -5.61 7.86
N TYR A 63 -8.53 -5.97 7.64
CA TYR A 63 -8.05 -7.30 8.01
C TYR A 63 -7.97 -7.51 9.51
N LEU A 64 -7.60 -6.47 10.28
CA LEU A 64 -7.66 -6.54 11.74
C LEU A 64 -9.08 -6.79 12.22
N LYS A 65 -10.06 -6.04 11.71
CA LYS A 65 -11.46 -6.21 12.08
C LYS A 65 -11.98 -7.62 11.77
N GLU A 66 -11.56 -8.20 10.65
CA GLU A 66 -12.07 -9.49 10.18
C GLU A 66 -11.39 -10.68 10.87
N TYR A 67 -10.08 -10.60 11.10
CA TYR A 67 -9.25 -11.73 11.50
C TYR A 67 -8.64 -11.64 12.89
N TYR A 68 -8.52 -10.45 13.49
CA TYR A 68 -8.00 -10.28 14.85
C TYR A 68 -9.12 -10.41 15.88
N ARG A 69 -9.75 -11.58 15.93
CA ARG A 69 -10.83 -11.90 16.87
C ARG A 69 -10.87 -13.39 17.17
N VAL A 70 -11.28 -13.73 18.38
CA VAL A 70 -11.59 -15.10 18.78
C VAL A 70 -13.05 -15.39 18.43
N ASP A 71 -13.29 -16.38 17.57
CA ASP A 71 -14.62 -16.82 17.15
C ASP A 71 -14.80 -18.32 17.41
N ASN A 72 -15.74 -18.67 18.28
CA ASN A 72 -16.00 -20.06 18.64
C ASN A 72 -16.56 -20.91 17.48
N LEU A 73 -17.07 -20.28 16.42
CA LEU A 73 -17.59 -20.97 15.24
C LEU A 73 -16.47 -21.38 14.26
N ILE A 74 -15.26 -20.87 14.45
CA ILE A 74 -14.14 -21.10 13.55
C ILE A 74 -13.17 -22.09 14.21
N PRO A 75 -12.69 -23.14 13.52
CA PRO A 75 -11.71 -24.05 14.07
C PRO A 75 -10.47 -23.31 14.59
N ILE A 76 -9.98 -23.67 15.78
CA ILE A 76 -8.86 -23.00 16.45
C ILE A 76 -7.63 -22.91 15.54
N GLN A 77 -7.31 -23.99 14.82
CA GLN A 77 -6.17 -24.00 13.89
C GLN A 77 -6.32 -23.00 12.75
N THR A 78 -7.54 -22.76 12.27
CA THR A 78 -7.80 -21.72 11.25
C THR A 78 -7.62 -20.32 11.84
N GLN A 79 -7.98 -20.12 13.11
CA GLN A 79 -7.77 -18.85 13.79
C GLN A 79 -6.28 -18.58 14.01
N ILE A 80 -5.52 -19.57 14.49
CA ILE A 80 -4.06 -19.49 14.65
C ILE A 80 -3.38 -19.14 13.31
N ALA A 81 -3.77 -19.82 12.21
CA ALA A 81 -3.24 -19.51 10.88
C ALA A 81 -3.54 -18.07 10.43
N ARG A 82 -4.72 -17.53 10.77
CA ARG A 82 -5.05 -16.12 10.49
C ARG A 82 -4.18 -15.16 11.30
N ILE A 83 -3.93 -15.44 12.57
CA ILE A 83 -3.06 -14.61 13.41
C ILE A 83 -1.62 -14.61 12.88
N HIS A 84 -1.09 -15.79 12.50
CA HIS A 84 0.21 -15.86 11.84
C HIS A 84 0.26 -15.03 10.56
N TRP A 85 -0.76 -15.14 9.71
CA TRP A 85 -0.83 -14.34 8.48
C TRP A 85 -0.86 -12.83 8.74
N LEU A 86 -1.59 -12.36 9.76
CA LEU A 86 -1.59 -10.95 10.18
C LEU A 86 -0.19 -10.49 10.62
N TYR A 87 0.55 -11.34 11.34
CA TYR A 87 1.92 -11.06 11.78
C TYR A 87 2.91 -11.02 10.60
N GLU A 88 2.86 -12.00 9.70
CA GLU A 88 3.70 -12.06 8.50
C GLU A 88 3.54 -10.80 7.62
N ASN A 89 2.29 -10.30 7.51
CA ASN A 89 1.97 -9.08 6.77
C ASN A 89 2.22 -7.78 7.56
N LYS A 90 2.79 -7.87 8.77
CA LYS A 90 3.10 -6.72 9.65
C LYS A 90 1.87 -5.89 10.04
N PHE A 91 0.69 -6.51 10.11
CA PHE A 91 -0.51 -5.84 10.60
C PHE A 91 -0.57 -5.80 12.13
N ILE A 92 0.01 -6.79 12.81
CA ILE A 92 0.12 -6.89 14.27
C ILE A 92 1.59 -7.08 14.69
N SER A 93 1.90 -6.79 15.95
CA SER A 93 3.21 -7.07 16.53
C SER A 93 3.36 -8.55 16.92
N GLU A 94 4.58 -8.96 17.24
CA GLU A 94 4.84 -10.32 17.76
C GLU A 94 4.14 -10.54 19.10
N SER A 95 4.18 -9.54 20.00
CA SER A 95 3.48 -9.62 21.28
C SER A 95 1.96 -9.74 21.11
N ASP A 96 1.37 -9.01 20.15
CA ASP A 96 -0.07 -9.10 19.86
C ASP A 96 -0.45 -10.48 19.31
N ALA A 97 0.41 -11.06 18.49
CA ALA A 97 0.19 -12.38 17.90
C ALA A 97 0.26 -13.47 18.97
N GLN A 98 1.31 -13.43 19.81
CA GLN A 98 1.51 -14.40 20.88
C GLN A 98 0.37 -14.36 21.90
N PHE A 99 -0.05 -13.15 22.30
CA PHE A 99 -1.17 -12.97 23.23
C PHE A 99 -2.44 -13.69 22.77
N ILE A 100 -2.84 -13.52 21.50
CA ILE A 100 -4.07 -14.15 20.98
C ILE A 100 -3.91 -15.66 20.80
N ILE A 101 -2.74 -16.13 20.38
CA ILE A 101 -2.47 -17.56 20.22
C ILE A 101 -2.56 -18.26 21.59
N ASP A 102 -1.94 -17.69 22.63
CA ASP A 102 -1.99 -18.23 23.99
C ASP A 102 -3.43 -18.28 24.53
N GLU A 103 -4.25 -17.27 24.22
CA GLU A 103 -5.67 -17.25 24.57
C GLU A 103 -6.44 -18.38 23.87
N LEU A 104 -6.21 -18.57 22.57
CA LEU A 104 -6.83 -19.64 21.77
C LEU A 104 -6.44 -21.04 22.27
N GLU A 105 -5.18 -21.25 22.63
CA GLU A 105 -4.69 -22.51 23.19
C GLU A 105 -5.26 -22.77 24.59
N THR A 106 -5.33 -21.74 25.44
CA THR A 106 -5.97 -21.86 26.76
C THR A 106 -7.43 -22.27 26.63
N GLN A 107 -8.18 -21.67 25.70
CA GLN A 107 -9.55 -22.06 25.43
C GLN A 107 -9.67 -23.51 24.94
N ARG A 108 -8.72 -23.98 24.13
CA ARG A 108 -8.67 -25.38 23.68
C ARG A 108 -8.54 -26.35 24.85
N ILE A 109 -7.61 -26.06 25.76
CA ILE A 109 -7.34 -26.87 26.96
C ILE A 109 -8.59 -26.92 27.86
N ILE A 110 -9.23 -25.78 28.11
CA ILE A 110 -10.42 -25.70 28.98
C ILE A 110 -11.60 -26.46 28.38
N LYS A 111 -11.80 -26.36 27.05
CA LYS A 111 -12.94 -26.99 26.36
C LYS A 111 -12.71 -28.47 26.01
N GLY A 112 -11.48 -28.99 26.18
CA GLY A 112 -11.14 -30.38 25.90
C GLY A 112 -11.19 -30.76 24.42
N LEU A 113 -10.93 -29.80 23.52
CA LEU A 113 -10.94 -29.96 22.06
C LEU A 113 -9.57 -30.35 21.48
#